data_AF-A0A822C7S8-F1
#
_entry.id   AF-A0A822C7S8-F1
#
_cell.length_a   1.000
_cell.length_b   1.000
_cell.length_c   1.000
_cell.angle_alpha   90.00
_cell.angle_beta   90.00
_cell.angle_gamma   90.00
#
_symmetry.space_group_name_H-M   'P 1'
#
loop_
_entity.id
_entity.type
_entity.pdbx_description
1 polymer ?
#
loop_
_entity_poly.entity_id
_entity_poly.type
_entity_poly.pdbx_seq_one_letter_code
_entity_poly.pdbx_strand_id
1 'polypeptide(L)'
;MKSSFIHLNDLPDEILIYILKKLDNFEVLYSLIGVNDRLNKIANDSIFTNHLTLMKYLSNDSIYPLANSTLDRLCSKILPLIHNKIEWLNIESSSIKRILLVTNYPNLHGISLYNINMKKFLSIFTGKTLQLC
;
A
#
# COMPACT_ATOMS: atom_id res chain seq x y z
N MET A 1 -40.30 6.62 -9.89
CA MET A 1 -39.05 6.43 -10.67
C MET A 1 -38.43 5.09 -10.26
N LYS A 2 -38.22 4.15 -11.19
CA LYS A 2 -37.48 2.92 -10.89
C LYS A 2 -36.00 3.29 -10.81
N SER A 3 -35.40 3.15 -9.63
CA SER A 3 -33.94 3.20 -9.48
C SER A 3 -33.36 1.95 -10.12
N SER A 4 -32.69 2.09 -11.25
CA SER A 4 -31.81 1.05 -11.78
C SER A 4 -30.46 1.17 -11.08
N PHE A 5 -30.16 0.22 -10.20
CA PHE A 5 -28.82 0.10 -9.65
C PHE A 5 -27.89 -0.44 -10.74
N ILE A 6 -26.89 0.34 -11.12
CA ILE A 6 -25.80 -0.15 -11.97
C ILE A 6 -24.84 -0.90 -11.05
N HIS A 7 -24.58 -2.18 -11.31
CA HIS A 7 -23.56 -2.90 -10.56
C HIS A 7 -22.18 -2.40 -11.00
N LEU A 8 -21.26 -2.27 -10.04
CA LEU A 8 -19.89 -1.83 -10.32
C LEU A 8 -19.22 -2.71 -11.40
N ASN A 9 -19.52 -4.00 -11.41
CA ASN A 9 -19.02 -4.95 -12.41
C ASN A 9 -19.57 -4.73 -13.82
N ASP A 10 -20.64 -3.96 -14.00
CA ASP A 10 -21.22 -3.67 -15.32
C ASP A 10 -20.57 -2.44 -15.97
N LEU A 11 -19.81 -1.65 -15.21
CA LEU A 11 -19.10 -0.49 -15.73
C LEU A 11 -17.92 -0.94 -16.60
N PRO A 12 -17.57 -0.21 -17.67
CA PRO A 12 -16.32 -0.41 -18.42
C PRO A 12 -15.07 -0.18 -17.54
N ASP A 13 -13.94 -0.79 -17.92
CA ASP A 13 -12.67 -0.68 -17.17
C ASP A 13 -12.21 0.77 -17.02
N GLU A 14 -12.41 1.60 -18.04
CA GLU A 14 -12.01 3.01 -18.05
C GLU A 14 -12.78 3.83 -17.00
N ILE A 15 -14.08 3.54 -16.84
CA ILE A 15 -14.93 4.21 -15.85
C ILE A 15 -14.55 3.75 -14.44
N LEU A 16 -14.25 2.45 -14.27
CA LEU A 16 -13.75 1.93 -13.00
C LEU A 16 -12.44 2.59 -12.61
N ILE A 17 -11.47 2.65 -13.52
CA ILE A 17 -10.18 3.30 -13.28
C ILE A 17 -10.40 4.78 -12.94
N TYR A 18 -11.28 5.48 -13.66
CA TYR A 18 -11.59 6.88 -13.37
C TYR A 18 -12.11 7.10 -11.95
N ILE A 19 -13.01 6.22 -11.47
CA ILE A 19 -13.54 6.26 -10.10
C ILE A 19 -12.45 5.90 -9.08
N LEU A 20 -11.71 4.81 -9.31
CA LEU A 20 -10.70 4.29 -8.39
C LEU A 20 -9.53 5.24 -8.21
N LYS A 21 -9.19 6.05 -9.22
CA LYS A 21 -8.16 7.11 -9.13
C LYS A 21 -8.52 8.24 -8.15
N LYS A 22 -9.74 8.25 -7.61
CA LYS A 22 -10.15 9.16 -6.53
C LYS A 22 -9.85 8.61 -5.13
N LEU A 23 -9.44 7.35 -5.04
CA LEU A 23 -9.06 6.68 -3.80
C LEU A 23 -7.54 6.63 -3.68
N ASP A 24 -7.06 6.45 -2.45
CA ASP A 24 -5.65 6.15 -2.23
C ASP A 24 -5.29 4.82 -2.87
N ASN A 25 -4.12 4.76 -3.52
CA ASN A 25 -3.61 3.55 -4.18
C ASN A 25 -3.65 2.32 -3.25
N PHE A 26 -3.30 2.51 -1.98
CA PHE A 26 -3.38 1.47 -0.97
C PHE A 26 -4.82 0.93 -0.79
N GLU A 27 -5.83 1.81 -0.74
CA GLU A 27 -7.22 1.40 -0.55
C GLU A 27 -7.75 0.62 -1.75
N VAL A 28 -7.36 1.03 -2.96
CA VAL A 28 -7.66 0.29 -4.20
C VAL A 28 -7.07 -1.12 -4.13
N LEU A 29 -5.78 -1.24 -3.86
CA LEU A 29 -5.09 -2.54 -3.78
C LEU A 29 -5.68 -3.43 -2.69
N TYR A 30 -5.92 -2.87 -1.51
CA TYR A 30 -6.49 -3.60 -0.39
C TYR A 30 -7.92 -4.08 -0.67
N SER A 31 -8.71 -3.28 -1.39
CA SER A 31 -10.12 -3.61 -1.65
C SER A 31 -10.27 -4.58 -2.83
N LEU A 32 -9.44 -4.45 -3.86
CA LEU A 32 -9.65 -5.16 -5.12
C LEU A 32 -8.83 -6.45 -5.27
N ILE A 33 -7.63 -6.51 -4.70
CA ILE A 33 -6.78 -7.70 -4.85
C ILE A 33 -7.41 -8.90 -4.13
N GLY A 34 -7.65 -9.95 -4.91
CA GLY A 34 -8.26 -11.21 -4.49
C GLY A 34 -9.78 -11.26 -4.64
N VAL A 35 -10.42 -10.22 -5.21
CA VAL A 35 -11.88 -10.21 -5.40
C VAL A 35 -12.29 -11.00 -6.66
N ASN A 36 -11.72 -10.67 -7.81
CA ASN A 36 -11.86 -11.43 -9.07
C ASN A 36 -10.75 -11.04 -10.05
N ASP A 37 -10.60 -11.81 -11.13
CA ASP A 37 -9.50 -11.64 -12.09
C ASP A 37 -9.50 -10.27 -12.80
N ARG A 38 -10.68 -9.75 -13.11
CA ARG A 38 -10.81 -8.44 -13.77
C ARG A 38 -10.33 -7.31 -12.85
N LEU A 39 -10.79 -7.30 -11.60
CA LEU A 39 -10.38 -6.29 -10.62
C LEU A 39 -8.90 -6.47 -10.22
N ASN A 40 -8.40 -7.71 -10.18
CA ASN A 40 -6.98 -7.98 -10.00
C ASN A 40 -6.15 -7.35 -11.12
N LYS A 41 -6.59 -7.45 -12.38
CA LYS A 41 -5.91 -6.83 -13.52
C LYS A 41 -5.90 -5.30 -13.40
N ILE A 42 -7.03 -4.69 -13.05
CA ILE A 42 -7.14 -3.24 -12.85
C ILE A 42 -6.23 -2.78 -11.70
N ALA A 43 -6.29 -3.45 -10.55
CA ALA A 43 -5.48 -3.10 -9.38
C ALA A 43 -3.98 -3.30 -9.62
N ASN A 44 -3.60 -4.17 -10.56
CA ASN A 44 -2.22 -4.41 -10.97
C ASN A 44 -1.66 -3.36 -11.94
N ASP A 45 -2.46 -2.38 -12.37
CA ASP A 45 -1.99 -1.31 -13.24
C ASP A 45 -0.93 -0.44 -12.53
N SER A 46 0.03 0.09 -13.29
CA SER A 46 1.09 0.97 -12.79
C SER A 46 0.55 2.22 -12.10
N ILE A 47 -0.64 2.71 -12.51
CA ILE A 47 -1.33 3.84 -11.89
C ILE A 47 -1.53 3.62 -10.38
N PHE A 48 -1.78 2.37 -9.96
CA PHE A 48 -2.03 2.02 -8.56
C PHE A 48 -0.81 1.40 -7.87
N THR A 49 0.16 0.87 -8.61
CA THR A 49 1.25 0.04 -8.04
C THR A 49 2.61 0.73 -7.96
N ASN A 50 2.89 1.72 -8.80
CA ASN A 50 4.23 2.34 -8.84
C ASN A 50 4.58 3.06 -7.55
N HIS A 51 3.66 3.87 -7.04
CA HIS A 51 3.90 4.67 -5.83
C HIS A 51 2.87 4.33 -4.76
N LEU A 52 3.31 3.69 -3.68
CA LEU A 52 2.44 3.26 -2.59
C LEU A 52 2.67 4.07 -1.33
N THR A 53 1.58 4.62 -0.81
CA THR A 53 1.53 5.17 0.54
C THR A 53 0.84 4.18 1.46
N LEU A 54 1.63 3.55 2.35
CA LEU A 54 1.16 2.53 3.29
C LEU A 54 0.92 3.15 4.67
N MET A 55 0.20 4.27 4.67
CA MET A 55 -0.19 5.06 5.84
C MET A 55 -1.56 5.70 5.54
N LYS A 56 -2.27 6.13 6.58
CA LYS A 56 -3.54 6.86 6.41
C LYS A 56 -3.36 8.34 6.73
N TYR A 57 -3.88 9.18 5.86
CA TYR A 57 -4.11 10.59 6.15
C TYR A 57 -5.49 10.76 6.78
N LEU A 58 -5.55 11.46 7.91
CA LEU A 58 -6.80 11.98 8.43
C LEU A 58 -7.04 13.40 7.89
N SER A 59 -8.29 13.86 8.00
CA SER A 59 -8.74 15.18 7.54
C SER A 59 -8.04 16.38 8.21
N ASN A 60 -7.22 16.15 9.22
CA ASN A 60 -6.38 17.13 9.91
C ASN A 60 -4.88 16.99 9.54
N ASP A 61 -4.57 16.39 8.39
CA ASP A 61 -3.21 16.11 7.87
C ASP A 61 -2.33 15.24 8.76
N SER A 62 -2.91 14.62 9.79
CA SER A 62 -2.18 13.72 10.66
C SER A 62 -2.03 12.34 10.00
N ILE A 63 -0.84 11.77 10.16
CA ILE A 63 -0.44 10.50 9.54
C ILE A 63 -0.53 9.40 10.60
N TYR A 64 -1.36 8.41 10.33
CA TYR A 64 -1.56 7.27 11.21
C TYR A 64 -0.97 5.98 10.62
N PRO A 65 -0.39 5.12 11.49
CA PRO A 65 -0.03 3.77 11.12
C PRO A 65 -1.23 3.01 10.55
N LEU A 66 -0.96 2.11 9.61
CA LEU A 66 -1.94 1.09 9.27
C LEU A 66 -2.17 0.15 10.47
N ALA A 67 -3.41 -0.28 10.65
CA ALA A 67 -3.73 -1.33 11.62
C ALA A 67 -2.94 -2.61 11.30
N ASN A 68 -2.54 -3.35 12.33
CA ASN A 68 -1.71 -4.56 12.16
C ASN A 68 -2.34 -5.58 11.19
N SER A 69 -3.65 -5.80 11.27
CA SER A 69 -4.37 -6.70 10.36
C SER A 69 -4.28 -6.27 8.89
N THR A 70 -4.34 -4.96 8.64
CA THR A 70 -4.16 -4.38 7.31
C THR A 70 -2.75 -4.63 6.81
N LEU A 71 -1.75 -4.38 7.66
CA LEU A 71 -0.35 -4.59 7.34
C LEU A 71 -0.02 -6.08 7.10
N ASP A 72 -0.63 -6.99 7.87
CA ASP A 72 -0.48 -8.43 7.68
C ASP A 72 -1.01 -8.89 6.33
N ARG A 73 -2.20 -8.41 5.92
CA ARG A 73 -2.74 -8.70 4.59
C ARG A 73 -1.86 -8.11 3.49
N LEU A 74 -1.34 -6.90 3.67
CA LEU A 74 -0.43 -6.29 2.71
C LEU A 74 0.82 -7.15 2.50
N CYS A 75 1.47 -7.53 3.60
CA CYS A 75 2.70 -8.30 3.58
C CYS A 75 2.48 -9.72 3.04
N SER A 76 1.41 -10.40 3.43
CA SER A 76 1.19 -11.79 3.05
C SER A 76 0.58 -11.98 1.66
N LYS A 77 -0.21 -11.03 1.16
CA LYS A 77 -1.00 -11.22 -0.08
C LYS A 77 -0.71 -10.20 -1.17
N ILE A 78 -0.58 -8.92 -0.82
CA ILE A 78 -0.58 -7.85 -1.84
C ILE A 78 0.84 -7.57 -2.33
N LEU A 79 1.76 -7.26 -1.42
CA LEU A 79 3.14 -6.91 -1.76
C LEU A 79 3.84 -7.99 -2.60
N PRO A 80 3.71 -9.30 -2.29
CA PRO A 80 4.29 -10.35 -3.14
C PRO A 80 3.77 -10.39 -4.58
N LEU A 81 2.60 -9.82 -4.87
CA LEU A 81 2.02 -9.81 -6.22
C LEU A 81 2.46 -8.61 -7.05
N ILE A 82 2.80 -7.49 -6.40
CA ILE A 82 3.06 -6.21 -7.07
C ILE A 82 4.49 -5.69 -6.87
N HIS A 83 5.34 -6.41 -6.12
CA HIS A 83 6.68 -5.98 -5.73
C HIS A 83 7.58 -5.53 -6.88
N ASN A 84 7.43 -6.15 -8.05
CA ASN A 84 8.19 -5.82 -9.25
C ASN A 84 7.70 -4.54 -9.94
N LYS A 85 6.57 -3.96 -9.55
CA LYS A 85 6.05 -2.70 -10.09
C LYS A 85 6.25 -1.53 -9.13
N ILE A 86 6.50 -1.83 -7.86
CA ILE A 86 6.72 -0.81 -6.84
C ILE A 86 8.05 -0.12 -7.11
N GLU A 87 7.93 1.18 -7.31
CA GLU A 87 8.98 2.12 -7.65
C GLU A 87 9.30 3.03 -6.44
N TRP A 88 8.26 3.37 -5.68
CA TRP A 88 8.36 4.21 -4.49
C TRP A 88 7.46 3.72 -3.35
N LEU A 89 7.99 3.75 -2.12
CA LEU A 89 7.28 3.39 -0.90
C LEU A 89 7.28 4.54 0.13
N ASN A 90 6.11 5.02 0.50
CA ASN A 90 5.91 5.86 1.68
C ASN A 90 5.44 4.97 2.83
N ILE A 91 6.26 4.83 3.87
CA ILE A 91 6.01 3.90 4.97
C ILE A 91 6.29 4.54 6.33
N GLU A 92 5.59 4.08 7.35
CA GLU A 92 5.91 4.45 8.72
C GLU A 92 7.16 3.71 9.20
N SER A 93 8.02 4.40 9.96
CA SER A 93 9.28 3.83 10.49
C SER A 93 9.09 2.55 11.31
N SER A 94 7.95 2.41 12.00
CA SER A 94 7.62 1.21 12.79
C SER A 94 7.44 -0.05 11.94
N SER A 95 7.03 0.12 10.68
CA SER A 95 6.63 -0.93 9.76
C SER A 95 7.72 -1.29 8.74
N ILE A 96 8.81 -0.52 8.70
CA ILE A 96 9.89 -0.65 7.71
C ILE A 96 10.42 -2.09 7.59
N LYS A 97 10.75 -2.72 8.72
CA LYS A 97 11.28 -4.08 8.73
C LYS A 97 10.26 -5.07 8.20
N ARG A 98 8.99 -4.93 8.59
CA ARG A 98 7.93 -5.84 8.15
C ARG A 98 7.74 -5.76 6.65
N ILE A 99 7.73 -4.56 6.07
CA ILE A 99 7.48 -4.32 4.64
C ILE A 99 8.70 -4.69 3.79
N LEU A 100 9.89 -4.20 4.14
CA LEU A 100 11.08 -4.39 3.31
C LEU A 100 11.61 -5.83 3.33
N LEU A 101 11.24 -6.64 4.32
CA LEU A 101 11.65 -8.05 4.41
C LEU A 101 10.65 -9.02 3.76
N VAL A 102 9.48 -8.55 3.29
CA VAL A 102 8.47 -9.44 2.68
C VAL A 102 8.97 -10.08 1.40
N THR A 103 9.61 -9.28 0.55
CA THR A 103 9.94 -9.63 -0.83
C THR A 103 11.08 -8.75 -1.33
N ASN A 104 11.65 -9.11 -2.48
CA ASN A 104 12.63 -8.28 -3.16
C ASN A 104 11.91 -7.22 -4.00
N TYR A 105 12.31 -5.96 -3.94
CA TYR A 105 11.70 -4.89 -4.74
C TYR A 105 12.67 -4.43 -5.84
N PRO A 106 12.70 -5.09 -7.01
CA PRO A 106 13.75 -4.88 -8.00
C PRO A 106 13.74 -3.48 -8.63
N ASN A 107 12.57 -2.81 -8.66
CA ASN A 107 12.39 -1.50 -9.29
C ASN A 107 12.29 -0.35 -8.27
N LEU A 108 12.48 -0.65 -6.98
CA LEU A 108 12.37 0.34 -5.91
C LEU A 108 13.56 1.29 -5.97
N HIS A 109 13.26 2.56 -6.23
CA HIS A 109 14.26 3.62 -6.31
C HIS A 109 14.11 4.66 -5.19
N GLY A 110 13.00 4.64 -4.44
CA GLY A 110 12.81 5.57 -3.33
C GLY A 110 11.95 5.03 -2.18
N ILE A 111 12.31 5.44 -0.97
CA ILE A 111 11.56 5.17 0.25
C ILE A 111 11.45 6.48 1.04
N SER A 112 10.23 6.92 1.32
CA SER A 112 9.99 7.96 2.32
C SER A 112 9.57 7.34 3.63
N LEU A 113 10.17 7.83 4.72
CA LEU A 113 9.89 7.37 6.07
C LEU A 113 9.20 8.46 6.87
N TYR A 114 8.13 8.08 7.55
CA TYR A 114 7.36 8.96 8.42
C TYR A 114 7.44 8.51 9.87
N ASN A 115 7.15 9.44 10.79
CA ASN A 115 7.22 9.23 12.23
C ASN A 115 8.57 8.63 12.65
N ILE A 116 9.68 9.16 12.09
CA ILE A 116 11.01 8.64 12.36
C ILE A 116 11.39 8.97 13.79
N ASN A 117 11.44 7.94 14.64
CA ASN A 117 12.18 8.05 15.88
C ASN A 117 13.66 7.87 15.57
N MET A 118 14.41 8.98 15.50
CA MET A 118 15.83 8.99 15.09
C MET A 118 16.70 8.02 15.92
N LYS A 119 16.37 7.80 17.20
CA LYS A 119 17.11 6.83 18.05
C LYS A 119 16.92 5.38 17.58
N LYS A 120 15.68 4.99 17.20
CA LYS A 120 15.39 3.67 16.61
C LYS A 120 15.91 3.55 15.19
N PHE A 121 15.85 4.63 14.41
CA PHE A 121 16.32 4.62 13.03
C PHE A 121 17.84 4.38 12.95
N LEU A 122 18.61 5.08 13.78
CA LEU A 122 20.06 4.89 13.87
C LEU A 122 20.42 3.46 14.31
N SER A 123 19.64 2.83 15.19
CA SER A 123 19.91 1.45 15.63
C SER A 123 19.68 0.42 14.50
N ILE A 124 18.70 0.65 13.62
CA ILE A 124 18.44 -0.19 12.44
C ILE A 124 19.58 -0.05 11.41
N PHE A 125 20.05 1.17 11.13
CA PHE A 125 21.08 1.42 10.11
C PHE A 125 22.50 1.11 10.56
N THR A 126 22.80 1.23 11.86
CA THR A 126 24.13 0.90 12.42
C THR A 126 24.31 -0.59 12.72
N GLY A 127 23.31 -1.44 12.43
CA GLY A 127 23.33 -2.86 12.77
C GLY A 127 23.33 -3.15 14.27
N LYS A 128 23.19 -2.13 15.12
CA LYS A 128 23.11 -2.26 16.58
C LYS A 128 21.67 -2.49 16.97
N THR A 129 21.24 -3.75 17.04
CA THR A 129 19.99 -4.12 17.69
C THR A 129 20.06 -3.69 19.16
N LEU A 130 19.35 -2.63 19.52
CA LEU A 130 19.00 -2.38 20.92
C LEU A 130 18.12 -3.56 21.36
N GLN A 131 18.70 -4.48 22.13
CA GLN A 131 17.93 -5.38 22.98
C GLN A 131 17.08 -4.49 23.89
N LEU A 132 15.77 -4.50 23.65
CA LEU A 132 14.79 -3.93 24.57
C LEU A 132 14.32 -5.08 25.45
N CYS A 133 14.63 -4.97 26.75
CA CYS A 133 13.94 -5.67 27.82
C CYS A 133 12.44 -5.35 27.81
#